data_AF-G1L8B4-F1
#
_entry.id   AF-G1L8B4-F1
#
_cell.length_a   1.000
_cell.length_b   1.000
_cell.length_c   1.000
_cell.angle_alpha   90.00
_cell.angle_beta   90.00
_cell.angle_gamma   90.00
#
_symmetry.space_group_name_H-M   'P 1'
#
loop_
_entity.id
_entity.type
_entity.pdbx_description
1 polymer ?
#
loop_
_entity_poly.entity_id
_entity_poly.type
_entity_poly.pdbx_seq_one_letter_code
_entity_poly.pdbx_strand_id
1 'polypeptide(L)'
;MTFYVASLALELIWTLSSPTGPSSYKVGTMTEKFDCHYCRDSLQGKKYVQKDGHHCCLKCFDKFCANTCVECRKPIGADSKEVTYKNRYWHDTCFRCAKCLHPLANETFVSKDNKILCNKCTTREDSPKCKGCFKPIVAGDQNVEYKKTVWHKDCFTCSHCKQVIGTGSFFPKGEDFYCVTCHETKFAKHCVKCNKAITSGGITYQDQPWHAECFVCVTCSKKLAGQRFTAVEDQYYCVDCYKNFVAKKCAGCKNPITGFGKGSSVVAYEGQSWHDYCFHCKKCSVNLANKRFVFHEEQVYCPDCAKKL
;
A
#
# COMPACT_ATOMS: atom_id res chain seq x y z
N MET A 1 17.15 43.57 -21.63
CA MET A 1 16.58 44.85 -22.12
C MET A 1 15.59 45.30 -21.08
N THR A 2 15.58 46.48 -20.49
CA THR A 2 16.36 47.72 -20.61
C THR A 2 15.85 48.54 -19.43
N PHE A 3 16.77 49.07 -18.61
CA PHE A 3 16.46 50.21 -17.75
C PHE A 3 16.13 51.40 -18.66
N TYR A 4 15.13 52.22 -18.32
CA TYR A 4 15.17 53.63 -18.69
C TYR A 4 14.46 54.48 -17.63
N VAL A 5 15.30 55.27 -16.97
CA VAL A 5 14.98 56.49 -16.22
C VAL A 5 14.84 57.59 -17.28
N ALA A 6 13.86 58.48 -17.17
CA ALA A 6 13.83 59.71 -17.96
C ALA A 6 13.49 60.88 -17.05
N SER A 7 14.54 61.57 -16.63
CA SER A 7 14.53 62.98 -16.23
C SER A 7 14.74 63.81 -17.49
N LEU A 8 13.98 64.90 -17.67
CA LEU A 8 14.39 66.03 -18.50
C LEU A 8 13.61 67.26 -18.05
N ALA A 9 14.35 68.18 -17.44
CA ALA A 9 13.98 69.57 -17.21
C ALA A 9 14.08 70.35 -18.53
N LEU A 10 13.26 71.39 -18.70
CA LEU A 10 13.69 72.66 -19.29
C LEU A 10 12.65 73.78 -19.06
N GLU A 11 13.12 74.73 -18.26
CA GLU A 11 12.82 76.16 -18.12
C GLU A 11 12.18 76.88 -19.32
N LEU A 12 11.26 77.81 -19.03
CA LEU A 12 11.20 79.14 -19.68
C LEU A 12 10.76 80.20 -18.65
N ILE A 13 11.68 81.12 -18.36
CA ILE A 13 11.52 82.36 -17.60
C ILE A 13 11.07 83.47 -18.55
N TRP A 14 10.11 84.34 -18.19
CA TRP A 14 10.15 85.78 -18.53
C TRP A 14 9.54 86.65 -17.39
N THR A 15 10.45 87.40 -16.77
CA THR A 15 10.40 88.82 -16.33
C THR A 15 9.43 89.38 -15.28
N LEU A 16 10.07 90.09 -14.34
CA LEU A 16 9.64 90.90 -13.21
C LEU A 16 8.72 92.10 -13.51
N SER A 17 7.89 92.47 -12.53
CA SER A 17 7.82 93.84 -12.00
C SER A 17 7.04 93.90 -10.65
N SER A 18 7.54 94.70 -9.72
CA SER A 18 6.91 95.15 -8.45
C SER A 18 7.06 96.69 -8.39
N PRO A 19 6.57 97.47 -7.38
CA PRO A 19 5.73 97.22 -6.20
C PRO A 19 4.57 98.27 -6.04
N THR A 20 3.58 98.14 -5.15
CA THR A 20 3.50 98.76 -3.79
C THR A 20 2.05 98.67 -3.27
N GLY A 21 1.86 98.59 -1.94
CA GLY A 21 0.66 98.13 -1.18
C GLY A 21 -0.62 99.02 -1.14
N PRO A 22 -1.50 98.94 -0.10
CA PRO A 22 -1.26 98.49 1.28
C PRO A 22 -2.22 97.41 1.83
N SER A 23 -1.84 96.88 3.00
CA SER A 23 -2.63 96.22 4.06
C SER A 23 -4.10 95.90 3.79
N SER A 24 -4.42 94.61 3.79
CA SER A 24 -5.49 94.14 4.66
C SER A 24 -5.01 92.87 5.39
N TYR A 25 -4.44 93.07 6.57
CA TYR A 25 -4.25 91.97 7.50
C TYR A 25 -5.63 91.47 7.95
N LYS A 26 -5.95 90.21 7.66
CA LYS A 26 -6.92 89.48 8.47
C LYS A 26 -6.16 88.81 9.61
N VAL A 27 -6.07 89.50 10.75
CA VAL A 27 -5.81 88.86 12.03
C VAL A 27 -7.07 88.08 12.38
N GLY A 28 -7.09 86.80 12.03
CA GLY A 28 -8.09 85.86 12.48
C GLY A 28 -7.53 85.02 13.61
N THR A 29 -7.87 85.33 14.86
CA THR A 29 -7.72 84.39 15.97
C THR A 29 -8.80 83.32 15.85
N MET A 30 -8.50 82.23 15.16
CA MET A 30 -9.22 80.97 15.29
C MET A 30 -8.17 79.88 15.28
N THR A 31 -7.59 79.59 16.44
CA THR A 31 -7.06 78.24 16.66
C THR A 31 -8.25 77.31 16.48
N GLU A 32 -8.38 76.68 15.30
CA GLU A 32 -9.16 75.45 15.23
C GLU A 32 -8.66 74.59 16.39
N LYS A 33 -9.56 74.29 17.35
CA LYS A 33 -9.19 73.58 18.57
C LYS A 33 -8.76 72.17 18.19
N PHE A 34 -7.47 72.03 17.89
CA PHE A 34 -6.81 70.78 17.57
C PHE A 34 -6.42 70.09 18.89
N ASP A 35 -7.44 69.79 19.67
CA ASP A 35 -7.34 69.25 21.01
C ASP A 35 -7.87 67.81 21.03
N CYS A 36 -7.40 67.01 21.98
CA CYS A 36 -7.91 65.65 22.15
C CYS A 36 -9.38 65.68 22.52
N HIS A 37 -10.20 64.89 21.84
CA HIS A 37 -11.63 64.78 22.12
C HIS A 37 -11.94 64.42 23.59
N TYR A 38 -11.15 63.53 24.19
CA TYR A 38 -11.39 63.03 25.55
C TYR A 38 -10.78 63.90 26.66
N CYS A 39 -9.48 64.23 26.58
CA CYS A 39 -8.81 64.98 27.66
C CYS A 39 -8.73 66.49 27.40
N ARG A 40 -9.09 66.96 26.20
CA ARG A 40 -9.01 68.37 25.77
C ARG A 40 -7.60 68.96 25.76
N ASP A 41 -6.57 68.14 25.90
CA ASP A 41 -5.17 68.57 25.75
C ASP A 41 -4.88 68.92 24.30
N SER A 42 -4.12 69.99 24.07
CA SER A 42 -3.63 70.37 22.74
C SER A 42 -2.78 69.25 22.13
N LEU A 43 -3.12 68.88 20.90
CA LEU A 43 -2.43 67.87 20.07
C LEU A 43 -1.38 68.49 19.13
N GLN A 44 -1.20 69.81 19.16
CA GLN A 44 -0.21 70.50 18.33
C GLN A 44 1.20 69.93 18.59
N GLY A 45 1.87 69.50 17.52
CA GLY A 45 3.21 68.90 17.59
C GLY A 45 3.28 67.52 18.28
N LYS A 46 2.14 66.91 18.64
CA LYS A 46 2.08 65.58 19.27
C LYS A 46 1.50 64.54 18.31
N LYS A 47 1.86 63.28 18.52
CA LYS A 47 1.21 62.15 17.85
C LYS A 47 -0.24 62.01 18.32
N TYR A 48 -1.15 61.74 17.39
CA TYR A 48 -2.57 61.53 17.65
C TYR A 48 -3.12 60.46 16.71
N VAL A 49 -4.29 59.91 17.06
CA VAL A 49 -5.09 59.02 16.22
C VAL A 49 -6.38 59.73 15.83
N GLN A 50 -6.77 59.63 14.56
CA GLN A 50 -8.08 60.07 14.11
C GLN A 50 -8.99 58.83 13.97
N LYS A 51 -10.10 58.80 14.73
CA LYS A 51 -11.09 57.71 14.68
C LYS A 51 -12.48 58.33 14.68
N ASP A 52 -13.33 57.90 13.75
CA ASP A 52 -14.71 58.38 13.60
C ASP A 52 -14.82 59.91 13.56
N GLY A 53 -13.90 60.56 12.85
CA GLY A 53 -13.83 62.03 12.71
C GLY A 53 -13.24 62.79 13.91
N HIS A 54 -12.89 62.12 15.01
CA HIS A 54 -12.38 62.74 16.22
C HIS A 54 -10.87 62.53 16.40
N HIS A 55 -10.16 63.58 16.83
CA HIS A 55 -8.72 63.53 17.14
C HIS A 55 -8.49 63.12 18.60
N CYS A 56 -7.67 62.11 18.83
CA CYS A 56 -7.41 61.56 20.16
C CYS A 56 -5.90 61.45 20.42
N CYS A 57 -5.42 61.87 21.59
CA CYS A 57 -4.04 61.58 21.99
C CYS A 57 -3.87 60.07 22.20
N LEU A 58 -2.65 59.55 22.04
CA LEU A 58 -2.36 58.11 22.13
C LEU A 58 -2.82 57.51 23.48
N LYS A 59 -2.64 58.23 24.60
CA LYS A 59 -3.08 57.78 25.93
C LYS A 59 -4.59 57.61 26.02
N CYS A 60 -5.37 58.53 25.45
CA CYS A 60 -6.82 58.43 25.46
C CYS A 60 -7.30 57.37 24.47
N PHE A 61 -6.64 57.23 23.32
CA PHE A 61 -6.93 56.14 22.39
C PHE A 61 -6.72 54.78 23.05
N ASP A 62 -5.56 54.55 23.67
CA ASP A 62 -5.22 53.28 24.33
C ASP A 62 -6.19 52.92 25.45
N LYS A 63 -6.74 53.94 26.13
CA LYS A 63 -7.64 53.77 27.26
C LYS A 63 -9.11 53.56 26.87
N PHE A 64 -9.59 54.29 25.87
CA PHE A 64 -11.03 54.38 25.58
C PHE A 64 -11.41 53.78 24.22
N CYS A 65 -10.47 53.69 23.28
CA CYS A 65 -10.77 53.36 21.88
C CYS A 65 -10.07 52.10 21.36
N ALA A 66 -8.99 51.66 22.01
CA ALA A 66 -8.17 50.55 21.57
C ALA A 66 -8.92 49.21 21.67
N ASN A 67 -8.78 48.38 20.64
CA ASN A 67 -9.31 47.03 20.67
C ASN A 67 -8.53 46.17 21.66
N THR A 68 -9.19 45.18 22.26
CA THR A 68 -8.54 44.25 23.19
C THR A 68 -8.01 43.04 22.44
N CYS A 69 -6.72 42.75 22.59
CA CYS A 69 -6.12 41.57 21.98
C CYS A 69 -6.72 40.28 22.56
N VAL A 70 -7.16 39.36 21.70
CA VAL A 70 -7.76 38.08 22.12
C VAL A 70 -6.78 37.19 22.88
N GLU A 71 -5.52 37.15 22.43
CA GLU A 71 -4.48 36.28 23.01
C GLU A 71 -4.01 36.77 24.39
N CYS A 72 -3.53 38.02 24.49
CA CYS A 72 -2.92 38.53 25.73
C CYS A 72 -3.87 39.35 26.62
N ARG A 73 -5.09 39.64 26.15
CA ARG A 73 -6.12 40.45 26.84
C ARG A 73 -5.73 41.89 27.16
N LYS A 74 -4.66 42.42 26.55
CA LYS A 74 -4.23 43.82 26.68
C LYS A 74 -4.76 44.67 25.54
N PRO A 75 -4.97 45.99 25.74
CA PRO A 75 -5.32 46.90 24.65
C PRO A 75 -4.23 46.94 23.57
N ILE A 76 -4.64 47.02 22.31
CA ILE A 76 -3.76 47.18 21.16
C ILE A 76 -3.57 48.69 20.97
N GLY A 77 -2.47 49.20 21.52
CA GLY A 77 -2.23 50.64 21.53
C GLY A 77 -1.99 51.22 20.14
N ALA A 78 -2.11 52.54 20.02
CA ALA A 78 -1.99 53.26 18.75
C ALA A 78 -0.65 53.04 18.01
N ASP A 79 0.43 52.78 18.75
CA ASP A 79 1.76 52.51 18.19
C ASP A 79 1.98 51.02 17.85
N SER A 80 1.00 50.14 18.12
CA SER A 80 1.08 48.70 17.85
C SER A 80 0.38 48.33 16.54
N LYS A 81 0.97 47.39 15.79
CA LYS A 81 0.32 46.81 14.62
C LYS A 81 -0.83 45.90 15.06
N GLU A 82 -2.03 46.21 14.59
CA GLU A 82 -3.25 45.45 14.81
C GLU A 82 -3.47 44.46 13.65
N VAL A 83 -3.79 43.22 13.99
CA VAL A 83 -4.26 42.20 13.05
C VAL A 83 -5.72 41.88 13.36
N THR A 84 -6.57 41.90 12.34
CA THR A 84 -8.01 41.70 12.46
C THR A 84 -8.48 40.52 11.64
N TYR A 85 -9.22 39.60 12.27
CA TYR A 85 -9.82 38.44 11.61
C TYR A 85 -11.15 38.06 12.26
N LYS A 86 -12.21 37.87 11.46
CA LYS A 86 -13.57 37.54 11.93
C LYS A 86 -14.03 38.39 13.14
N ASN A 87 -13.86 39.71 13.04
CA ASN A 87 -14.23 40.68 14.08
C ASN A 87 -13.53 40.46 15.44
N ARG A 88 -12.31 39.94 15.40
CA ARG A 88 -11.43 39.77 16.55
C ARG A 88 -10.09 40.43 16.25
N TYR A 89 -9.41 40.85 17.30
CA TYR A 89 -8.23 41.69 17.22
C TYR A 89 -7.05 41.06 17.96
N TRP A 90 -5.85 41.17 17.40
CA TRP A 90 -4.61 40.70 18.00
C TRP A 90 -3.51 41.74 17.78
N HIS A 91 -2.55 41.81 18.71
CA HIS A 91 -1.24 42.34 18.34
C HIS A 91 -0.64 41.47 17.22
N ASP A 92 0.12 42.07 16.31
CA ASP A 92 0.86 41.34 15.27
C ASP A 92 1.69 40.17 15.82
N THR A 93 2.36 40.35 16.96
CA THR A 93 3.14 39.31 17.66
C THR A 93 2.30 38.28 18.42
N CYS A 94 1.02 38.59 18.65
CA CYS A 94 0.04 37.71 19.27
C CYS A 94 -0.76 36.91 18.24
N PHE A 95 -0.76 37.30 16.97
CA PHE A 95 -1.39 36.56 15.89
C PHE A 95 -0.49 35.43 15.41
N ARG A 96 -0.52 34.30 16.13
CA ARG A 96 0.43 33.18 15.96
C ARG A 96 -0.27 31.83 16.01
N CYS A 97 0.40 30.81 15.47
CA CYS A 97 -0.09 29.43 15.52
C CYS A 97 -0.21 28.94 16.95
N ALA A 98 -1.38 28.46 17.35
CA ALA A 98 -1.64 27.95 18.71
C ALA A 98 -0.79 26.73 19.11
N LYS A 99 -0.13 26.06 18.16
CA LYS A 99 0.73 24.87 18.41
C LYS A 99 2.22 25.18 18.41
N CYS A 100 2.71 25.88 17.38
CA CYS A 100 4.15 26.14 17.23
C CYS A 100 4.55 27.59 17.52
N LEU A 101 3.60 28.46 17.85
CA LEU A 101 3.80 29.89 18.13
C LEU A 101 4.40 30.71 16.97
N HIS A 102 4.48 30.13 15.77
CA HIS A 102 4.95 30.83 14.58
C HIS A 102 4.00 32.00 14.25
N PRO A 103 4.50 33.22 13.99
CA PRO A 103 3.68 34.36 13.58
C PRO A 103 2.92 34.06 12.29
N LEU A 104 1.67 34.52 12.22
CA LEU A 104 0.76 34.23 11.10
C LEU A 104 0.22 35.48 10.40
N ALA A 105 0.65 36.67 10.81
CA ALA A 105 0.10 37.93 10.31
C ALA A 105 0.23 38.09 8.78
N ASN A 106 1.27 37.49 8.18
CA ASN A 106 1.55 37.54 6.74
C ASN A 106 1.56 36.15 6.09
N GLU A 107 1.06 35.12 6.78
CA GLU A 107 1.08 33.73 6.32
C GLU A 107 -0.34 33.22 6.11
N THR A 108 -0.48 32.16 5.31
CA THR A 108 -1.76 31.46 5.20
C THR A 108 -2.01 30.59 6.44
N PHE A 109 -3.25 30.57 6.91
CA PHE A 109 -3.61 29.89 8.15
C PHE A 109 -5.00 29.25 8.08
N VAL A 110 -5.25 28.35 9.02
CA VAL A 110 -6.56 27.69 9.22
C VAL A 110 -7.10 28.09 10.59
N SER A 111 -8.40 28.44 10.63
CA SER A 111 -9.13 28.67 11.88
C SER A 111 -10.04 27.47 12.16
N LYS A 112 -9.73 26.69 13.21
CA LYS A 112 -10.47 25.49 13.64
C LYS A 112 -10.67 25.56 15.16
N ASP A 113 -11.89 25.33 15.64
CA ASP A 113 -12.24 25.34 17.07
C ASP A 113 -11.78 26.59 17.84
N ASN A 114 -11.96 27.78 17.25
CA ASN A 114 -11.49 29.07 17.78
C ASN A 114 -9.95 29.20 17.92
N LYS A 115 -9.17 28.23 17.44
CA LYS A 115 -7.70 28.30 17.38
C LYS A 115 -7.26 28.68 15.96
N ILE A 116 -6.17 29.43 15.89
CA ILE A 116 -5.51 29.78 14.62
C ILE A 116 -4.28 28.89 14.50
N LEU A 117 -4.20 28.13 13.41
CA LEU A 117 -3.14 27.15 13.17
C LEU A 117 -2.46 27.46 11.83
N CYS A 118 -1.14 27.32 11.78
CA CYS A 118 -0.43 27.34 10.50
C CYS A 118 -0.79 26.08 9.68
N ASN A 119 -0.75 26.18 8.35
CA ASN A 119 -1.08 25.04 7.48
C ASN A 119 -0.27 23.77 7.84
N LYS A 120 1.03 23.92 8.16
CA LYS A 120 1.90 22.80 8.57
C LYS A 120 1.37 22.08 9.81
N CYS A 121 0.87 22.82 10.82
CA CYS A 121 0.34 22.24 12.06
C CYS A 121 -1.03 21.61 11.85
N THR A 122 -1.87 22.20 10.99
CA THR A 122 -3.18 21.64 10.62
C THR A 122 -3.00 20.32 9.88
N THR A 123 -2.18 20.30 8.82
CA THR A 123 -1.94 19.08 8.04
C THR A 123 -1.42 17.95 8.93
N ARG A 124 -0.48 18.21 9.84
CA ARG A 124 0.07 17.19 10.75
C ARG A 124 -0.95 16.61 11.73
N GLU A 125 -1.98 17.37 12.12
CA GLU A 125 -3.02 16.90 13.03
C GLU A 125 -4.00 15.95 12.35
N ASP A 126 -4.40 16.29 11.14
CA ASP A 126 -5.35 15.50 10.36
C ASP A 126 -4.66 14.37 9.56
N SER A 127 -3.33 14.31 9.58
CA SER A 127 -2.54 13.27 8.89
C SER A 127 -2.72 11.89 9.54
N PRO A 128 -2.88 10.82 8.73
CA PRO A 128 -2.98 9.47 9.26
C PRO A 128 -1.66 9.06 9.93
N LYS A 129 -1.75 8.27 11.00
CA LYS A 129 -0.58 7.87 11.79
C LYS A 129 -0.08 6.51 11.36
N CYS A 130 1.23 6.39 11.13
CA CYS A 130 1.88 5.12 10.86
C CYS A 130 1.67 4.15 12.04
N LYS A 131 1.13 2.96 11.77
CA LYS A 131 0.91 1.95 12.82
C LYS A 131 2.21 1.38 13.41
N GLY A 132 3.31 1.44 12.67
CA GLY A 132 4.62 0.94 13.13
C GLY A 132 5.38 1.89 14.06
N CYS A 133 5.39 3.20 13.77
CA CYS A 133 6.15 4.18 14.56
C CYS A 133 5.31 5.27 15.22
N PHE A 134 3.99 5.25 15.01
CA PHE A 134 3.00 6.20 15.54
C PHE A 134 3.17 7.66 15.12
N LYS A 135 4.13 7.96 14.24
CA LYS A 135 4.33 9.30 13.66
C LYS A 135 3.32 9.57 12.53
N PRO A 136 2.92 10.83 12.31
CA PRO A 136 2.06 11.20 11.19
C PRO A 136 2.75 10.93 9.85
N ILE A 137 1.99 10.43 8.87
CA ILE A 137 2.41 10.31 7.47
C ILE A 137 2.01 11.60 6.77
N VAL A 138 2.99 12.42 6.37
CA VAL A 138 2.75 13.73 5.76
C VAL A 138 2.92 13.70 4.25
N ALA A 139 2.51 14.78 3.57
CA ALA A 139 2.70 14.92 2.13
C ALA A 139 4.18 14.79 1.75
N GLY A 140 4.49 13.85 0.86
CA GLY A 140 5.85 13.49 0.43
C GLY A 140 6.37 12.16 1.00
N ASP A 141 5.76 11.64 2.06
CA ASP A 141 6.18 10.35 2.64
C ASP A 141 5.73 9.18 1.76
N GLN A 142 6.64 8.22 1.56
CA GLN A 142 6.27 6.93 0.97
C GLN A 142 5.58 6.06 2.02
N ASN A 143 4.38 5.57 1.69
CA ASN A 143 3.58 4.76 2.60
C ASN A 143 3.04 3.50 1.91
N VAL A 144 2.60 2.57 2.75
CA VAL A 144 1.94 1.32 2.37
C VAL A 144 0.63 1.27 3.14
N GLU A 145 -0.44 0.89 2.46
CA GLU A 145 -1.76 0.70 3.06
C GLU A 145 -2.18 -0.77 2.97
N TYR A 146 -2.68 -1.30 4.09
CA TYR A 146 -3.31 -2.61 4.16
C TYR A 146 -4.47 -2.59 5.15
N LYS A 147 -5.66 -3.03 4.73
CA LYS A 147 -6.89 -3.04 5.55
C LYS A 147 -7.15 -1.69 6.25
N LYS A 148 -7.07 -0.56 5.52
CA LYS A 148 -7.26 0.82 6.03
C LYS A 148 -6.27 1.26 7.11
N THR A 149 -5.23 0.47 7.36
CA THR A 149 -4.13 0.85 8.24
C THR A 149 -2.96 1.28 7.36
N VAL A 150 -2.23 2.29 7.80
CA VAL A 150 -1.12 2.86 7.05
C VAL A 150 0.19 2.70 7.81
N TRP A 151 1.27 2.50 7.05
CA TRP A 151 2.63 2.46 7.55
C TRP A 151 3.52 3.31 6.64
N HIS A 152 4.57 3.92 7.19
CA HIS A 152 5.69 4.34 6.35
C HIS A 152 6.25 3.10 5.64
N LYS A 153 6.74 3.27 4.41
CA LYS A 153 7.38 2.19 3.65
C LYS A 153 8.45 1.44 4.48
N ASP A 154 9.28 2.18 5.20
CA ASP A 154 10.36 1.63 6.04
C ASP A 154 9.87 1.04 7.37
N CYS A 155 8.64 1.36 7.78
CA CYS A 155 8.01 0.81 8.97
C CYS A 155 7.19 -0.46 8.67
N PHE A 156 6.97 -0.79 7.40
CA PHE A 156 6.28 -2.02 7.00
C PHE A 156 7.30 -3.15 6.87
N THR A 157 7.52 -3.89 7.96
CA THR A 157 8.59 -4.89 8.09
C THR A 157 8.05 -6.29 8.35
N CYS A 158 8.86 -7.30 8.02
CA CYS A 158 8.55 -8.69 8.28
C CYS A 158 8.58 -8.99 9.78
N SER A 159 7.52 -9.58 10.34
CA SER A 159 7.42 -9.97 11.75
C SER A 159 8.53 -10.93 12.18
N HIS A 160 9.06 -11.76 11.26
CA HIS A 160 10.12 -12.72 11.54
C HIS A 160 11.53 -12.12 11.42
N CYS A 161 11.95 -11.69 10.23
CA CYS A 161 13.33 -11.24 9.99
C CYS A 161 13.55 -9.74 10.21
N LYS A 162 12.49 -8.98 10.50
CA LYS A 162 12.49 -7.51 10.69
C LYS A 162 12.96 -6.69 9.49
N GLN A 163 13.24 -7.32 8.34
CA GLN A 163 13.56 -6.62 7.11
C GLN A 163 12.36 -5.85 6.58
N VAL A 164 12.64 -4.70 5.95
CA VAL A 164 11.63 -3.86 5.31
C VAL A 164 11.03 -4.62 4.12
N ILE A 165 9.72 -4.78 4.13
CA ILE A 165 8.94 -5.28 3.00
C ILE A 165 8.63 -4.13 2.05
N GLY A 166 8.24 -2.97 2.61
CA GLY A 166 7.85 -1.80 1.83
C GLY A 166 6.72 -2.11 0.86
N THR A 167 6.93 -1.78 -0.43
CA THR A 167 5.98 -2.05 -1.52
C THR A 167 6.14 -3.44 -2.15
N GLY A 168 7.01 -4.29 -1.59
CA GLY A 168 7.20 -5.66 -2.07
C GLY A 168 6.03 -6.59 -1.71
N SER A 169 6.00 -7.76 -2.33
CA SER A 169 5.02 -8.81 -2.02
C SER A 169 5.16 -9.30 -0.57
N PHE A 170 4.02 -9.56 0.06
CA PHE A 170 3.95 -10.02 1.46
C PHE A 170 2.80 -10.98 1.70
N PHE A 171 2.88 -11.69 2.83
CA PHE A 171 1.88 -12.65 3.27
C PHE A 171 1.35 -12.30 4.66
N PRO A 172 0.07 -11.90 4.79
CA PRO A 172 -0.54 -11.60 6.08
C PRO A 172 -0.97 -12.89 6.82
N LYS A 173 -0.68 -12.98 8.12
CA LYS A 173 -1.11 -14.05 9.03
C LYS A 173 -1.61 -13.44 10.33
N GLY A 174 -2.92 -13.20 10.43
CA GLY A 174 -3.48 -12.46 11.55
C GLY A 174 -3.05 -10.99 11.50
N GLU A 175 -2.34 -10.53 12.54
CA GLU A 175 -1.74 -9.19 12.61
C GLU A 175 -0.28 -9.15 12.11
N ASP A 176 0.32 -10.31 11.86
CA ASP A 176 1.71 -10.41 11.40
C ASP A 176 1.83 -10.34 9.88
N PHE A 177 2.93 -9.75 9.42
CA PHE A 177 3.30 -9.70 8.01
C PHE A 177 4.61 -10.45 7.79
N TYR A 178 4.65 -11.32 6.78
CA TYR A 178 5.84 -12.07 6.44
C TYR A 178 6.30 -11.68 5.03
N CYS A 179 7.62 -11.44 4.86
CA CYS A 179 8.19 -11.35 3.52
C CYS A 179 8.09 -12.71 2.82
N VAL A 180 8.21 -12.72 1.49
CA VAL A 180 8.10 -13.93 0.66
C VAL A 180 9.00 -15.05 1.20
N THR A 181 10.28 -14.74 1.41
CA THR A 181 11.26 -15.71 1.90
C THR A 181 10.87 -16.29 3.25
N CYS A 182 10.48 -15.47 4.22
CA CYS A 182 10.11 -15.97 5.55
C CYS A 182 8.78 -16.73 5.55
N HIS A 183 7.84 -16.35 4.68
CA HIS A 183 6.60 -17.09 4.53
C HIS A 183 6.87 -18.47 3.91
N GLU A 184 7.67 -18.53 2.84
CA GLU A 184 8.06 -19.78 2.22
C GLU A 184 8.85 -20.66 3.19
N THR A 185 9.84 -20.14 3.92
CA THR A 185 10.60 -21.00 4.85
C THR A 185 9.77 -21.51 6.02
N LYS A 186 8.89 -20.69 6.58
CA LYS A 186 8.10 -21.07 7.77
C LYS A 186 6.86 -21.91 7.44
N PHE A 187 6.28 -21.70 6.25
CA PHE A 187 5.00 -22.31 5.87
C PHE A 187 5.07 -23.14 4.58
N ALA A 188 6.25 -23.39 4.02
CA ALA A 188 6.37 -24.29 2.88
C ALA A 188 5.89 -25.69 3.24
N LYS A 189 5.15 -26.26 2.30
CA LYS A 189 4.89 -27.69 2.28
C LYS A 189 6.20 -28.43 1.97
N HIS A 190 6.40 -29.58 2.60
CA HIS A 190 7.61 -30.39 2.41
C HIS A 190 7.31 -31.52 1.43
N CYS A 191 8.18 -31.69 0.43
CA CYS A 191 8.02 -32.73 -0.58
C CYS A 191 8.10 -34.13 0.05
N VAL A 192 7.13 -35.01 -0.23
CA VAL A 192 7.09 -36.36 0.35
C VAL A 192 8.33 -37.20 0.00
N LYS A 193 8.89 -37.04 -1.22
CA LYS A 193 10.06 -37.81 -1.64
C LYS A 193 11.36 -37.40 -0.95
N CYS A 194 11.63 -36.10 -0.88
CA CYS A 194 12.95 -35.59 -0.49
C CYS A 194 12.94 -34.82 0.83
N ASN A 195 11.76 -34.62 1.42
CA ASN A 195 11.51 -33.87 2.65
C ASN A 195 12.04 -32.43 2.64
N LYS A 196 12.30 -31.85 1.47
CA LYS A 196 12.71 -30.43 1.33
C LYS A 196 11.48 -29.55 1.10
N ALA A 197 11.55 -28.32 1.60
CA ALA A 197 10.54 -27.30 1.36
C ALA A 197 10.30 -27.08 -0.14
N ILE A 198 9.03 -26.96 -0.52
CA ILE A 198 8.59 -26.61 -1.87
C ILE A 198 8.37 -25.09 -1.88
N THR A 199 9.38 -24.36 -2.34
CA THR A 199 9.35 -22.88 -2.41
C THR A 199 8.70 -22.38 -3.70
N SER A 200 8.79 -23.14 -4.80
CA SER A 200 8.12 -22.82 -6.06
C SER A 200 7.88 -24.08 -6.89
N GLY A 201 6.93 -24.03 -7.84
CA GLY A 201 6.75 -25.08 -8.84
C GLY A 201 6.32 -26.46 -8.30
N GLY A 202 5.68 -26.50 -7.12
CA GLY A 202 5.16 -27.72 -6.52
C GLY A 202 3.96 -28.31 -7.27
N ILE A 203 3.80 -29.62 -7.18
CA ILE A 203 2.58 -30.32 -7.60
C ILE A 203 1.93 -30.98 -6.38
N THR A 204 0.63 -31.26 -6.49
CA THR A 204 -0.11 -32.03 -5.49
C THR A 204 -0.63 -33.30 -6.13
N TYR A 205 -0.38 -34.45 -5.50
CA TYR A 205 -0.92 -35.75 -5.89
C TYR A 205 -1.45 -36.45 -4.65
N GLN A 206 -2.71 -36.90 -4.68
CA GLN A 206 -3.42 -37.47 -3.52
C GLN A 206 -3.29 -36.58 -2.27
N ASP A 207 -3.52 -35.27 -2.43
CA ASP A 207 -3.36 -34.24 -1.40
C ASP A 207 -1.96 -34.10 -0.77
N GLN A 208 -0.99 -34.87 -1.26
CA GLN A 208 0.39 -34.82 -0.84
C GLN A 208 1.21 -33.89 -1.76
N PRO A 209 2.08 -33.05 -1.19
CA PRO A 209 2.88 -32.11 -1.95
C PRO A 209 4.21 -32.73 -2.43
N TRP A 210 4.58 -32.45 -3.68
CA TRP A 210 5.81 -32.96 -4.31
C TRP A 210 6.50 -31.85 -5.11
N HIS A 211 7.82 -31.90 -5.23
CA HIS A 211 8.51 -31.19 -6.32
C HIS A 211 8.17 -31.86 -7.65
N ALA A 212 8.03 -31.09 -8.73
CA ALA A 212 7.83 -31.63 -10.07
C ALA A 212 8.98 -32.56 -10.50
N GLU A 213 10.19 -32.31 -10.01
CA GLU A 213 11.41 -33.11 -10.24
C GLU A 213 11.44 -34.38 -9.37
N CYS A 214 10.72 -34.39 -8.25
CA CYS A 214 10.62 -35.57 -7.39
C CYS A 214 9.56 -36.55 -7.88
N PHE A 215 8.47 -36.04 -8.47
CA PHE A 215 7.38 -36.85 -9.01
C PHE A 215 7.65 -37.32 -10.44
N VAL A 216 8.58 -38.26 -10.54
CA VAL A 216 9.13 -38.78 -11.79
C VAL A 216 9.04 -40.31 -11.84
N CYS A 217 9.08 -40.87 -13.05
CA CYS A 217 9.20 -42.30 -13.24
C CYS A 217 10.51 -42.82 -12.64
N VAL A 218 10.45 -43.87 -11.81
CA VAL A 218 11.65 -44.46 -11.19
C VAL A 218 12.64 -45.03 -12.21
N THR A 219 12.17 -45.47 -13.38
CA THR A 219 13.03 -46.11 -14.40
C THR A 219 13.67 -45.10 -15.35
N CYS A 220 12.93 -44.08 -15.81
CA CYS A 220 13.41 -43.15 -16.84
C CYS A 220 13.50 -41.69 -16.39
N SER A 221 13.17 -41.38 -15.14
CA SER A 221 13.15 -40.02 -14.57
C SER A 221 12.26 -39.00 -15.30
N LYS A 222 11.38 -39.46 -16.21
CA LYS A 222 10.40 -38.60 -16.87
C LYS A 222 9.40 -38.05 -15.85
N LYS A 223 9.14 -36.74 -15.88
CA LYS A 223 8.13 -36.06 -15.07
C LYS A 223 6.75 -36.68 -15.32
N LEU A 224 6.04 -37.04 -14.26
CA LEU A 224 4.72 -37.68 -14.33
C LEU A 224 3.56 -36.70 -14.17
N ALA A 225 3.83 -35.47 -13.75
CA ALA A 225 2.83 -34.41 -13.65
C ALA A 225 2.14 -34.18 -15.01
N GLY A 226 0.81 -34.27 -15.03
CA GLY A 226 0.01 -34.13 -16.26
C GLY A 226 0.12 -35.30 -17.24
N GLN A 227 0.81 -36.38 -16.90
CA GLN A 227 0.97 -37.57 -17.73
C GLN A 227 0.21 -38.76 -17.15
N ARG A 228 -0.04 -39.78 -17.97
CA ARG A 228 -0.54 -41.07 -17.48
C ARG A 228 0.60 -41.85 -16.82
N PHE A 229 0.34 -42.43 -15.66
CA PHE A 229 1.30 -43.25 -14.91
C PHE A 229 0.56 -44.28 -14.04
N THR A 230 1.31 -45.21 -13.46
CA THR A 230 0.82 -46.15 -12.44
C THR A 230 1.72 -46.14 -11.23
N ALA A 231 1.16 -46.45 -10.06
CA ALA A 231 1.90 -46.73 -8.84
C ALA A 231 1.92 -48.24 -8.58
N VAL A 232 3.07 -48.78 -8.20
CA VAL A 232 3.27 -50.18 -7.78
C VAL A 232 4.21 -50.15 -6.59
N GLU A 233 3.79 -50.66 -5.43
CA GLU A 233 4.62 -50.70 -4.21
C GLU A 233 5.26 -49.33 -3.89
N ASP A 234 4.44 -48.27 -3.93
CA ASP A 234 4.86 -46.86 -3.72
C ASP A 234 5.90 -46.31 -4.72
N GLN A 235 6.23 -47.06 -5.77
CA GLN A 235 7.04 -46.61 -6.89
C GLN A 235 6.17 -46.20 -8.08
N TYR A 236 6.54 -45.09 -8.71
CA TYR A 236 5.77 -44.50 -9.81
C TYR A 236 6.44 -44.79 -11.15
N TYR A 237 5.65 -45.28 -12.11
CA TYR A 237 6.12 -45.66 -13.44
C TYR A 237 5.32 -44.95 -14.52
N CYS A 238 5.99 -44.38 -15.52
CA CYS A 238 5.31 -43.97 -16.75
C CYS A 238 4.75 -45.20 -17.47
N VAL A 239 3.74 -45.02 -18.32
CA VAL A 239 3.06 -46.12 -19.01
C VAL A 239 4.04 -47.02 -19.78
N ASP A 240 5.04 -46.44 -20.45
CA ASP A 240 5.99 -47.19 -21.26
C ASP A 240 6.95 -48.03 -20.40
N CYS A 241 7.51 -47.44 -19.34
CA CYS A 241 8.39 -48.16 -18.43
C CYS A 241 7.64 -49.26 -17.67
N TYR A 242 6.40 -48.98 -17.25
CA TYR A 242 5.57 -50.01 -16.63
C TYR A 242 5.34 -51.19 -17.58
N LYS A 243 4.90 -50.93 -18.82
CA LYS A 243 4.67 -51.95 -19.85
C LYS A 243 5.89 -52.83 -20.11
N ASN A 244 7.07 -52.22 -20.18
CA ASN A 244 8.27 -52.91 -20.63
C ASN A 244 9.01 -53.64 -19.50
N PHE A 245 8.99 -53.10 -18.28
CA PHE A 245 9.87 -53.56 -17.19
C PHE A 245 9.13 -54.12 -15.97
N VAL A 246 7.83 -53.86 -15.81
CA VAL A 246 7.09 -54.20 -14.58
C VAL A 246 5.86 -55.07 -14.85
N ALA A 247 5.11 -54.77 -15.90
CA ALA A 247 3.86 -55.44 -16.21
C ALA A 247 4.06 -56.94 -16.49
N LYS A 248 3.23 -57.79 -15.88
CA LYS A 248 3.18 -59.22 -16.20
C LYS A 248 2.81 -59.41 -17.67
N LYS A 249 3.44 -60.37 -18.34
CA LYS A 249 3.13 -60.71 -19.73
C LYS A 249 2.02 -61.76 -19.79
N CYS A 250 1.08 -61.57 -20.71
CA CYS A 250 0.02 -62.52 -20.96
C CYS A 250 0.61 -63.83 -21.51
N ALA A 251 0.29 -64.97 -20.89
CA ALA A 251 0.79 -66.25 -21.34
C ALA A 251 0.25 -66.65 -22.73
N GLY A 252 -0.93 -66.14 -23.12
CA GLY A 252 -1.55 -66.36 -24.43
C GLY A 252 -0.94 -65.53 -25.57
N CYS A 253 -0.94 -64.19 -25.45
CA CYS A 253 -0.49 -63.30 -26.53
C CYS A 253 0.92 -62.71 -26.33
N LYS A 254 1.58 -63.00 -25.20
CA LYS A 254 2.89 -62.48 -24.78
C LYS A 254 2.99 -60.95 -24.59
N ASN A 255 1.91 -60.20 -24.86
CA ASN A 255 1.84 -58.76 -24.61
C ASN A 255 1.69 -58.44 -23.11
N PRO A 256 2.18 -57.28 -22.64
CA PRO A 256 1.99 -56.82 -21.28
C PRO A 256 0.49 -56.69 -20.89
N ILE A 257 0.15 -57.17 -19.70
CA ILE A 257 -1.16 -56.96 -19.09
C ILE A 257 -1.12 -55.62 -18.35
N THR A 258 -1.84 -54.63 -18.86
CA THR A 258 -1.88 -53.29 -18.26
C THR A 258 -3.31 -52.83 -18.06
N GLY A 259 -3.58 -52.14 -16.94
CA GLY A 259 -4.89 -51.55 -16.65
C GLY A 259 -5.26 -50.35 -17.54
N PHE A 260 -4.46 -50.05 -18.56
CA PHE A 260 -4.66 -48.89 -19.45
C PHE A 260 -5.22 -49.25 -20.84
N GLY A 261 -5.39 -50.55 -21.15
CA GLY A 261 -5.83 -51.05 -22.45
C GLY A 261 -7.18 -51.80 -22.41
N LYS A 262 -7.54 -52.44 -23.54
CA LYS A 262 -8.68 -53.38 -23.57
C LYS A 262 -8.35 -54.59 -22.70
N GLY A 263 -9.27 -55.01 -21.82
CA GLY A 263 -9.10 -56.15 -20.92
C GLY A 263 -8.41 -55.80 -19.60
N SER A 264 -9.07 -54.98 -18.77
CA SER A 264 -8.66 -54.71 -17.38
C SER A 264 -8.80 -55.94 -16.46
N SER A 265 -9.56 -56.94 -16.89
CA SER A 265 -9.76 -58.20 -16.19
C SER A 265 -8.62 -59.18 -16.49
N VAL A 266 -8.03 -59.73 -15.45
CA VAL A 266 -6.88 -60.66 -15.51
C VAL A 266 -7.31 -62.01 -14.99
N VAL A 267 -7.03 -63.07 -15.75
CA VAL A 267 -7.12 -64.45 -15.26
C VAL A 267 -5.74 -64.85 -14.79
N ALA A 268 -5.60 -65.31 -13.55
CA ALA A 268 -4.35 -65.78 -12.99
C ALA A 268 -4.48 -67.23 -12.50
N TYR A 269 -3.56 -68.09 -12.91
CA TYR A 269 -3.53 -69.52 -12.55
C TYR A 269 -2.10 -70.06 -12.62
N GLU A 270 -1.67 -70.85 -11.63
CA GLU A 270 -0.33 -71.48 -11.56
C GLU A 270 0.83 -70.51 -11.90
N GLY A 271 0.80 -69.30 -11.32
CA GLY A 271 1.82 -68.27 -11.53
C GLY A 271 1.77 -67.56 -12.90
N GLN A 272 0.96 -68.05 -13.84
CA GLN A 272 0.73 -67.42 -15.14
C GLN A 272 -0.44 -66.44 -15.09
N SER A 273 -0.48 -65.52 -16.04
CA SER A 273 -1.54 -64.52 -16.16
C SER A 273 -1.94 -64.34 -17.61
N TRP A 274 -3.23 -64.12 -17.86
CA TRP A 274 -3.80 -63.89 -19.18
C TRP A 274 -4.72 -62.68 -19.13
N HIS A 275 -4.85 -61.96 -20.25
CA HIS A 275 -6.03 -61.13 -20.46
C HIS A 275 -7.27 -62.04 -20.47
N ASP A 276 -8.40 -61.56 -19.96
CA ASP A 276 -9.69 -62.26 -20.03
C ASP A 276 -10.03 -62.75 -21.46
N TYR A 277 -9.84 -61.89 -22.45
CA TYR A 277 -10.02 -62.18 -23.87
C TYR A 277 -8.86 -62.98 -24.47
N CYS A 278 -7.82 -63.33 -23.73
CA CYS A 278 -6.77 -64.25 -24.19
C CYS A 278 -6.88 -65.64 -23.57
N PHE A 279 -7.79 -65.83 -22.60
CA PHE A 279 -7.95 -67.08 -21.88
C PHE A 279 -8.89 -68.02 -22.64
N HIS A 280 -8.35 -68.69 -23.65
CA HIS A 280 -9.10 -69.56 -24.56
C HIS A 280 -8.63 -71.01 -24.52
N CYS A 281 -9.56 -71.94 -24.80
CA CYS A 281 -9.20 -73.33 -25.00
C CYS A 281 -8.23 -73.47 -26.19
N LYS A 282 -7.08 -74.12 -25.98
CA LYS A 282 -6.06 -74.32 -27.02
C LYS A 282 -6.58 -75.03 -28.28
N LYS A 283 -7.56 -75.93 -28.12
CA LYS A 283 -8.10 -76.77 -29.21
C LYS A 283 -9.29 -76.16 -29.96
N CYS A 284 -10.27 -75.56 -29.27
CA CYS A 284 -11.50 -75.04 -29.90
C CYS A 284 -11.64 -73.50 -29.83
N SER A 285 -10.66 -72.80 -29.25
CA SER A 285 -10.64 -71.34 -29.12
C SER A 285 -11.81 -70.73 -28.35
N VAL A 286 -12.64 -71.52 -27.66
CA VAL A 286 -13.73 -70.98 -26.84
C VAL A 286 -13.16 -70.21 -25.65
N ASN A 287 -13.75 -69.05 -25.33
CA ASN A 287 -13.30 -68.25 -24.19
C ASN A 287 -13.70 -68.95 -22.89
N LEU A 288 -12.70 -69.14 -22.02
CA LEU A 288 -12.80 -69.86 -20.75
C LEU A 288 -12.74 -68.93 -19.54
N ALA A 289 -12.70 -67.61 -19.73
CA ALA A 289 -12.75 -66.68 -18.62
C ALA A 289 -14.06 -66.91 -17.84
N ASN A 290 -13.94 -67.09 -16.53
CA ASN A 290 -15.06 -67.42 -15.62
C ASN A 290 -15.80 -68.74 -15.96
N LYS A 291 -15.16 -69.68 -16.67
CA LYS A 291 -15.69 -71.02 -16.94
C LYS A 291 -14.78 -72.11 -16.37
N ARG A 292 -15.30 -73.34 -16.27
CA ARG A 292 -14.49 -74.51 -15.93
C ARG A 292 -13.47 -74.76 -17.04
N PHE A 293 -12.24 -75.09 -16.65
CA PHE A 293 -11.14 -75.42 -17.54
C PHE A 293 -10.28 -76.53 -16.94
N VAL A 294 -9.44 -77.14 -17.78
CA VAL A 294 -8.39 -78.08 -17.39
C VAL A 294 -7.05 -77.49 -17.83
N PHE A 295 -6.08 -77.45 -16.93
CA PHE A 295 -4.72 -77.01 -17.22
C PHE A 295 -3.83 -78.25 -17.38
N HIS A 296 -3.22 -78.42 -18.54
CA HIS A 296 -2.37 -79.58 -18.87
C HIS A 296 -1.20 -79.10 -19.74
N GLU A 297 0.03 -79.47 -19.39
CA GLU A 297 1.25 -79.10 -20.13
C GLU A 297 1.34 -77.60 -20.47
N GLU A 298 1.09 -76.73 -19.48
CA GLU A 298 1.09 -75.27 -19.65
C GLU A 298 0.06 -74.70 -20.64
N GLN A 299 -0.92 -75.51 -21.05
CA GLN A 299 -2.02 -75.11 -21.94
C GLN A 299 -3.37 -75.22 -21.23
N VAL A 300 -4.31 -74.38 -21.63
CA VAL A 300 -5.67 -74.32 -21.07
C VAL A 300 -6.64 -75.01 -22.03
N TYR A 301 -7.44 -75.93 -21.53
CA TYR A 301 -8.44 -76.67 -22.30
C TYR A 301 -9.83 -76.54 -21.69
N CYS A 302 -10.88 -76.54 -22.53
CA CYS A 302 -12.24 -76.73 -22.04
C CYS A 302 -12.43 -78.20 -21.58
N PRO A 303 -13.40 -78.49 -20.70
CA PRO A 303 -13.65 -79.85 -20.22
C PRO A 303 -13.86 -80.88 -21.34
N ASP A 304 -14.50 -80.48 -22.44
CA ASP A 304 -14.77 -81.39 -23.57
C ASP A 304 -13.54 -81.68 -24.44
N CYS A 305 -12.63 -80.71 -24.55
CA CYS A 305 -11.37 -80.92 -25.26
C CYS A 305 -10.37 -81.70 -24.40
N ALA A 306 -10.41 -81.51 -23.07
CA ALA A 306 -9.53 -82.19 -22.13
C ALA A 306 -9.80 -83.69 -22.04
N LYS A 307 -11.05 -84.14 -22.24
CA LYS A 307 -11.40 -85.58 -22.35
C LYS A 307 -10.71 -86.31 -23.52
N LYS A 308 -10.08 -85.57 -24.43
CA LYS A 308 -9.44 -86.07 -25.66
C LYS A 308 -7.93 -85.77 -25.67
N LEU A 309 -7.36 -85.48 -24.50
CA LEU A 309 -5.93 -85.42 -24.23
C LEU A 309 -5.50 -86.78 -23.69
#